data_AF-A0A1H7BTK5-F1
#
_entry.id   AF-A0A1H7BTK5-F1
#
_cell.length_a   1.000
_cell.length_b   1.000
_cell.length_c   1.000
_cell.angle_alpha   90.00
_cell.angle_beta   90.00
_cell.angle_gamma   90.00
#
_symmetry.space_group_name_H-M   'P 1'
#
loop_
_entity.id
_entity.type
_entity.pdbx_description
1 polymer ?
#
loop_
_entity_poly.entity_id
_entity_poly.type
_entity_poly.pdbx_seq_one_letter_code
_entity_poly.pdbx_strand_id
1 'polypeptide(L)' 'MGSSRAQREVVKDTLLVVMMRESEVQKVKNLIDKRLHRRPSRRDSRWLEALYS' A
#
# COMPACT_ATOMS: atom_id res chain seq x y z
N MET A 1 -17.92 -16.13 -8.18
CA MET A 1 -17.09 -15.08 -8.80
C MET A 1 -16.84 -13.99 -7.75
N GLY A 2 -15.66 -13.92 -7.11
CA GLY A 2 -15.47 -12.93 -6.03
C GLY A 2 -14.12 -12.88 -5.30
N SER A 3 -13.25 -13.87 -5.44
CA SER A 3 -11.99 -13.94 -4.67
C SER A 3 -10.83 -13.12 -5.25
N SER A 4 -10.78 -12.87 -6.56
CA SER A 4 -9.59 -12.25 -7.19
C SER A 4 -9.35 -10.79 -6.81
N ARG A 5 -10.37 -10.05 -6.35
CA ARG A 5 -10.17 -8.66 -5.88
C ARG A 5 -9.61 -8.66 -4.46
N ALA A 6 -10.18 -9.47 -3.56
CA ALA A 6 -9.70 -9.59 -2.19
C ALA A 6 -8.26 -10.14 -2.13
N GLN A 7 -7.94 -11.16 -2.92
CA GLN A 7 -6.58 -11.71 -3.02
C GLN A 7 -5.57 -10.67 -3.51
N ARG A 8 -5.93 -9.87 -4.51
CA ARG A 8 -5.08 -8.78 -4.99
C ARG A 8 -4.82 -7.73 -3.92
N GLU A 9 -5.81 -7.41 -3.09
CA GLU A 9 -5.60 -6.48 -1.98
C GLU A 9 -4.64 -7.08 -0.94
N VAL A 10 -4.81 -8.35 -0.55
CA VAL A 10 -3.90 -9.02 0.41
C VAL A 10 -2.45 -9.06 -0.09
N VAL A 11 -2.23 -9.41 -1.37
CA VAL A 11 -0.89 -9.42 -1.98
C VAL A 11 -0.28 -8.02 -1.94
N LYS A 12 -1.07 -7.00 -2.26
CA LYS A 12 -0.64 -5.61 -2.24
C LYS A 12 -0.27 -5.12 -0.84
N ASP A 13 -1.00 -5.54 0.19
CA ASP A 13 -0.69 -5.18 1.58
C ASP A 13 0.57 -5.88 2.07
N THR A 14 0.73 -7.14 1.71
CA THR A 14 1.93 -7.92 2.07
C THR A 14 3.17 -7.30 1.44
N LEU A 15 3.09 -6.88 0.18
CA LEU A 15 4.18 -6.17 -0.49
C LEU A 15 4.55 -4.86 0.22
N LEU A 16 3.55 -4.09 0.67
CA LEU A 16 3.79 -2.86 1.44
C LEU A 16 4.52 -3.16 2.76
N VAL A 17 4.10 -4.18 3.50
CA VAL A 17 4.75 -4.59 4.76
C VAL A 17 6.20 -5.03 4.54
N VAL A 18 6.46 -5.84 3.52
CA VAL A 18 7.82 -6.28 3.19
C VAL A 18 8.70 -5.08 2.84
N MET A 19 8.23 -4.17 1.99
CA MET A 19 9.00 -2.99 1.62
C MET A 19 9.24 -2.03 2.79
N MET A 20 8.29 -1.88 3.72
CA MET A 20 8.49 -1.10 4.95
C MET A 20 9.58 -1.71 5.84
N ARG A 21 9.62 -3.05 5.96
CA ARG A 21 10.66 -3.77 6.73
C ARG A 21 12.03 -3.68 6.09
N GLU A 22 12.10 -3.67 4.77
CA GLU A 22 13.33 -3.50 3.99
C GLU A 22 13.83 -2.03 3.96
N SER A 23 13.17 -1.12 4.69
CA SER A 23 13.49 0.31 4.74
C SER A 23 13.40 1.02 3.37
N GLU A 24 12.65 0.45 2.43
CA GLU A 24 12.41 0.97 1.07
C GLU A 24 11.33 2.08 1.06
N VAL A 25 11.38 2.97 2.05
CA VAL A 25 10.37 4.00 2.36
C VAL A 25 10.00 4.83 1.13
N GLN A 26 10.98 5.19 0.30
CA GLN A 26 10.76 5.99 -0.91
C GLN A 26 9.95 5.24 -1.97
N LYS A 27 10.18 3.93 -2.15
CA LYS A 27 9.41 3.09 -3.09
C LYS A 27 7.99 2.88 -2.58
N VAL A 28 7.82 2.66 -1.28
CA VAL A 28 6.51 2.50 -0.64
C VAL A 28 5.68 3.78 -0.79
N LYS A 29 6.29 4.94 -0.50
CA LYS A 29 5.66 6.25 -0.70
C LYS A 29 5.17 6.45 -2.12
N ASN A 30 6.04 6.22 -3.12
CA ASN A 30 5.67 6.38 -4.53
C ASN A 30 4.53 5.44 -4.96
N LEU A 31 4.49 4.21 -4.41
CA LEU A 31 3.43 3.25 -4.71
C LEU A 31 2.08 3.67 -4.11
N ILE A 32 2.09 4.11 -2.85
CA ILE A 32 0.89 4.61 -2.14
C ILE A 32 0.37 5.88 -2.80
N ASP A 33 1.26 6.81 -3.15
CA ASP A 33 0.90 8.06 -3.81
C ASP A 33 0.20 7.82 -5.15
N LYS A 34 0.77 6.94 -6.00
CA LYS A 34 0.14 6.52 -7.27
C LYS A 34 -1.24 5.90 -7.07
N ARG A 35 -1.44 5.14 -5.99
CA ARG A 35 -2.74 4.53 -5.67
C ARG A 35 -3.76 5.57 -5.23
N LEU A 36 -3.38 6.47 -4.33
CA LEU A 36 -4.22 7.56 -3.86
C LEU A 36 -4.63 8.49 -5.01
N HIS A 37 -3.70 8.79 -5.93
CA HIS A 37 -3.99 9.53 -7.16
C HIS A 37 -5.04 8.84 -8.05
N ARG A 38 -4.97 7.51 -8.19
CA ARG A 38 -5.92 6.76 -9.02
C ARG A 38 -7.28 6.59 -8.33
N ARG A 39 -7.27 6.30 -7.04
CA ARG A 39 -8.47 6.12 -6.23
C ARG A 39 -8.14 6.46 -4.78
N PRO A 40 -8.65 7.58 -4.25
CA PRO A 40 -8.45 7.90 -2.84
C PRO A 40 -9.07 6.80 -1.97
N SER A 41 -8.25 6.24 -1.08
CA SER A 41 -8.59 5.12 -0.22
C SER A 41 -8.08 5.42 1.18
N ARG A 42 -8.98 5.37 2.17
CA ARG A 42 -8.61 5.54 3.59
C ARG A 42 -7.49 4.59 4.03
N ARG A 43 -7.42 3.40 3.41
CA ARG A 43 -6.39 2.41 3.72
C ARG A 43 -5.01 2.86 3.26
N ASP A 44 -4.91 3.36 2.04
CA ASP A 44 -3.64 3.84 1.49
C ASP A 44 -3.17 5.10 2.25
N SER A 45 -4.09 5.97 2.70
CA SER A 45 -3.75 7.10 3.59
C SER A 45 -3.16 6.64 4.93
N ARG A 46 -3.74 5.62 5.57
CA ARG A 46 -3.17 5.04 6.80
C ARG A 46 -1.77 4.45 6.61
N TRP A 47 -1.54 3.81 5.46
CA TRP A 47 -0.20 3.33 5.12
C TRP A 47 0.80 4.47 4.93
N LEU A 48 0.36 5.61 4.37
CA LEU A 48 1.20 6.80 4.25
C LEU A 48 1.56 7.36 5.62
N GLU A 49 0.61 7.45 6.55
CA GLU A 49 0.87 7.88 7.94
C GLU A 49 1.85 6.93 8.65
N ALA A 50 1.70 5.62 8.47
CA ALA A 50 2.59 4.61 9.04
C ALA A 50 4.03 4.67 8.50
N LEU A 51 4.27 5.30 7.35
CA LEU A 51 5.64 5.53 6.84
C LEU A 51 6.38 6.67 7.53
N TYR A 52 5.64 7.63 8.09
CA TYR A 52 6.20 8.82 8.72
C TYR A 52 6.10 8.79 10.26
N SER A 53 5.51 7.73 10.82
CA SER A 53 5.48 7.45 12.26
C SER A 53 6.72 6.70 12.70
#